data_AF-B1ZQ47-F1
#
_entry.id   AF-B1ZQ47-F1
#
_cell.length_a   1.000
_cell.length_b   1.000
_cell.length_c   1.000
_cell.angle_alpha   90.00
_cell.angle_beta   90.00
_cell.angle_gamma   90.00
#
_symmetry.space_group_name_H-M   'P 1'
#
loop_
_entity.id
_entity.type
_entity.pdbx_description
1 polymer ?
#
loop_
_entity_poly.entity_id
_entity_poly.type
_entity_poly.pdbx_seq_one_letter_code
_entity_poly.pdbx_strand_id
1 'polypeptide(L)'
;MRNYWILVAAVTVTGCATHRPVASITPAVTSSPKPLVREAGATRVVETRYEVRSYRDPDDPRVRHDAHAVYRATRVPAQIEALETTPRNKAAPISYAPLPPSAELAAEIATQKEIGAELRAIRSRMASVEQQARAQLGTLADQTEETVNLRRQLEEERTRVRELESKVSEHVAAPPAMPSPQMASGTDPKW
;
A
#
# COMPACT_ATOMS: atom_id res chain seq x y z
N MET A 1 53.24 -42.78 -3.73
CA MET A 1 54.40 -41.88 -3.91
C MET A 1 54.30 -40.92 -5.11
N ARG A 2 53.43 -41.12 -6.11
CA ARG A 2 53.35 -40.27 -7.32
C ARG A 2 52.35 -39.10 -7.25
N ASN A 3 51.46 -39.09 -6.26
CA ASN A 3 50.42 -38.05 -6.11
C ASN A 3 50.83 -36.87 -5.22
N TYR A 4 51.92 -36.99 -4.46
CA TYR A 4 52.42 -35.89 -3.64
C TYR A 4 53.19 -34.84 -4.45
N TRP A 5 53.81 -35.23 -5.57
CA TRP A 5 54.54 -34.32 -6.44
C TRP A 5 53.64 -33.34 -7.20
N ILE A 6 52.40 -33.74 -7.49
CA ILE A 6 51.42 -32.90 -8.19
C ILE A 6 50.91 -31.77 -7.27
N LEU A 7 50.76 -32.07 -5.98
CA LEU A 7 50.35 -31.07 -4.97
C LEU A 7 51.45 -30.05 -4.68
N VAL A 8 52.73 -30.45 -4.71
CA VAL A 8 53.85 -29.52 -4.54
C VAL A 8 53.95 -28.56 -5.72
N ALA A 9 53.76 -29.03 -6.96
CA ALA A 9 53.80 -28.18 -8.15
C ALA A 9 52.63 -27.17 -8.21
N ALA A 10 51.45 -27.51 -7.68
CA ALA A 10 50.31 -26.60 -7.63
C ALA A 10 50.48 -25.46 -6.61
N VAL A 11 51.29 -25.67 -5.56
CA VAL A 11 51.51 -24.67 -4.50
C VAL A 11 52.68 -23.73 -4.83
N THR A 12 53.61 -24.11 -5.72
CA THR A 12 54.76 -23.27 -6.06
C THR A 12 54.51 -22.24 -7.17
N VAL A 13 53.41 -22.36 -7.96
CA VAL A 13 53.09 -21.41 -9.05
C VAL A 13 52.22 -20.23 -8.57
N THR A 14 51.61 -20.29 -7.39
CA THR A 14 50.82 -19.18 -6.82
C THR A 14 51.63 -18.21 -5.96
N GLY A 15 52.94 -18.42 -5.83
CA GLY A 15 53.84 -17.53 -5.10
C GLY A 15 54.83 -16.82 -6.03
N CYS A 16 54.43 -15.71 -6.66
CA CYS A 16 55.33 -14.63 -7.10
C CYS A 16 54.55 -13.46 -7.73
N ALA A 17 53.84 -12.69 -6.91
CA ALA A 17 53.49 -11.31 -7.25
C ALA A 17 53.20 -10.48 -5.98
N THR A 18 54.01 -10.65 -4.94
CA THR A 18 53.98 -9.74 -3.78
C THR A 18 54.82 -8.51 -4.11
N HIS A 19 54.31 -7.66 -4.99
CA HIS A 19 54.82 -6.30 -5.12
C HIS A 19 54.53 -5.59 -3.79
N ARG A 20 55.56 -5.33 -3.00
CA ARG A 20 55.47 -4.42 -1.85
C ARG A 20 55.01 -3.05 -2.38
N PRO A 21 53.90 -2.47 -1.91
CA PRO A 21 53.69 -1.05 -2.12
C PRO A 21 54.73 -0.34 -1.26
N VAL A 22 55.78 0.17 -1.90
CA VAL A 22 56.59 1.23 -1.31
C VAL A 22 55.62 2.39 -1.10
N ALA A 23 55.34 2.69 0.17
CA ALA A 23 54.64 3.90 0.54
C ALA A 23 55.48 5.08 0.05
N SER A 24 55.10 5.66 -1.08
CA SER A 24 55.48 7.02 -1.41
C SER A 24 54.80 7.90 -0.37
N ILE A 25 55.59 8.32 0.62
CA ILE A 25 55.24 9.45 1.47
C ILE A 25 55.23 10.65 0.53
N THR A 26 54.11 10.84 -0.16
CA THR A 26 53.77 12.16 -0.68
C THR A 26 53.61 13.00 0.58
N PRO A 27 54.38 14.09 0.77
CA PRO A 27 54.15 14.97 1.91
C PRO A 27 52.67 15.34 1.85
N ALA A 28 51.95 15.02 2.91
CA ALA A 28 50.60 15.50 3.11
C ALA A 28 50.70 17.02 3.08
N VAL A 29 50.43 17.62 1.91
CA VAL A 29 49.97 19.00 1.86
C VAL A 29 48.59 18.92 2.50
N THR A 30 48.60 19.08 3.82
CA THR A 30 47.46 19.32 4.69
C THR A 30 46.84 20.64 4.27
N SER A 31 46.18 20.64 3.13
CA SER A 31 45.10 21.53 2.82
C SER A 31 44.08 20.71 2.05
N SER A 32 43.47 19.73 2.73
CA SER A 32 42.08 19.43 2.40
C SER A 32 41.38 20.78 2.43
N PRO A 33 40.91 21.33 1.30
CA PRO A 33 40.10 22.53 1.38
C PRO A 33 38.88 22.06 2.17
N LYS A 34 38.82 22.42 3.47
CA LYS A 34 37.53 22.47 4.15
C LYS A 34 36.62 23.14 3.15
N PRO A 35 35.50 22.52 2.74
CA PRO A 35 34.58 23.20 1.84
C PRO A 35 34.31 24.54 2.51
N LEU A 36 34.79 25.61 1.90
CA LEU A 36 34.41 26.94 2.33
C LEU A 36 32.92 26.96 2.02
N VAL A 37 32.12 26.60 3.02
CA VAL A 37 30.69 26.90 3.00
C VAL A 37 30.68 28.40 3.00
N ARG A 38 30.60 28.98 1.79
CA ARG A 38 30.44 30.41 1.60
C ARG A 38 29.29 30.79 2.51
N GLU A 39 29.56 31.64 3.49
CA GLU A 39 28.56 32.10 4.43
C GLU A 39 27.35 32.53 3.60
N ALA A 40 26.22 31.84 3.80
CA ALA A 40 25.05 32.07 2.98
C ALA A 40 24.66 33.53 3.18
N GLY A 41 24.92 34.37 2.16
CA GLY A 41 24.63 35.79 2.24
C GLY A 41 23.19 36.00 2.71
N ALA A 42 22.95 37.05 3.49
CA ALA A 42 21.64 37.33 4.07
C ALA A 42 20.53 37.13 3.01
N THR A 43 19.56 36.27 3.30
CA THR A 43 18.41 36.02 2.42
C THR A 43 17.16 36.57 3.06
N ARG A 44 16.23 37.06 2.23
CA ARG A 44 14.89 37.43 2.65
C ARG A 44 13.86 36.61 1.88
N VAL A 45 12.72 36.37 2.51
CA VAL A 45 11.58 35.71 1.85
C VAL A 45 10.77 36.79 1.16
N VAL A 46 10.52 36.62 -0.13
CA VAL A 46 9.68 37.51 -0.92
C VAL A 46 8.61 36.66 -1.61
N GLU A 47 7.38 37.16 -1.63
CA GLU A 47 6.30 36.57 -2.42
C GLU A 47 6.51 36.92 -3.91
N THR A 48 6.78 35.90 -4.71
CA THR A 48 6.93 36.05 -6.16
C THR A 48 5.66 35.63 -6.86
N ARG A 49 5.17 36.48 -7.76
CA ARG A 49 3.98 36.26 -8.58
C ARG A 49 4.35 35.55 -9.88
N TYR A 50 3.83 34.35 -10.08
CA TYR A 50 4.01 33.55 -11.30
C TYR A 50 2.72 33.55 -12.12
N GLU A 51 2.82 33.90 -13.40
CA GLU A 51 1.69 33.82 -14.33
C GLU A 51 1.56 32.42 -14.92
N VAL A 52 0.42 31.76 -14.65
CA VAL A 52 0.06 30.46 -15.20
C VAL A 52 -0.91 30.69 -16.35
N ARG A 53 -0.56 30.18 -17.54
CA ARG A 53 -1.43 30.25 -18.72
C ARG A 53 -2.60 29.28 -18.57
N SER A 54 -3.65 29.48 -19.36
CA SER A 54 -4.75 28.52 -19.45
C SER A 54 -4.24 27.16 -19.93
N TYR A 55 -4.68 26.07 -19.30
CA TYR A 55 -4.30 24.70 -19.68
C TYR A 55 -5.48 23.75 -19.49
N ARG A 56 -5.41 22.56 -20.09
CA ARG A 56 -6.37 21.46 -19.85
C ARG A 56 -5.83 20.54 -18.77
N ASP A 57 -6.71 20.07 -17.91
CA ASP A 57 -6.33 19.17 -16.83
C ASP A 57 -5.75 17.85 -17.41
N PRO A 58 -4.58 17.39 -16.96
CA PRO A 58 -4.00 16.14 -17.45
C PRO A 58 -4.80 14.89 -17.06
N ASP A 59 -5.53 14.94 -15.94
CA ASP A 59 -6.34 13.81 -15.46
C ASP A 59 -7.76 13.84 -16.06
N ASP A 60 -8.27 15.03 -16.43
CA ASP A 60 -9.51 15.20 -17.18
C ASP A 60 -9.39 16.23 -18.33
N PRO A 61 -9.18 15.78 -19.58
CA PRO A 61 -9.04 16.67 -20.73
C PRO A 61 -10.27 17.54 -21.03
N ARG A 62 -11.44 17.31 -20.42
CA ARG A 62 -12.64 18.14 -20.60
C ARG A 62 -12.62 19.40 -19.73
N VAL A 63 -11.84 19.38 -18.65
CA VAL A 63 -11.69 20.52 -17.75
C VAL A 63 -10.61 21.46 -18.27
N ARG A 64 -10.94 22.76 -18.38
CA ARG A 64 -10.00 23.81 -18.78
C ARG A 64 -9.83 24.79 -17.63
N HIS A 65 -8.59 24.96 -17.19
CA HIS A 65 -8.20 25.96 -16.20
C HIS A 65 -7.93 27.28 -16.91
N ASP A 66 -8.53 28.36 -16.44
CA ASP A 66 -8.29 29.70 -16.96
C ASP A 66 -6.93 30.26 -16.47
N ALA A 67 -6.41 31.25 -17.19
CA ALA A 67 -5.14 31.87 -16.83
C ALA A 67 -5.25 32.58 -15.47
N HIS A 68 -4.34 32.30 -14.55
CA HIS A 68 -4.34 32.84 -13.21
C HIS A 68 -2.92 33.02 -12.68
N ALA A 69 -2.78 33.83 -11.62
CA ALA A 69 -1.50 34.05 -10.96
C ALA A 69 -1.36 33.17 -9.72
N VAL A 70 -0.17 32.60 -9.52
CA VAL A 70 0.19 31.85 -8.32
C VAL A 70 1.29 32.60 -7.59
N TYR A 71 1.09 32.83 -6.30
CA TYR A 71 2.07 33.46 -5.43
C TYR A 71 2.86 32.39 -4.67
N ARG A 72 4.19 32.49 -4.68
CA ARG A 72 5.04 31.57 -3.91
C ARG A 72 6.07 32.35 -3.10
N ALA A 73 6.24 31.94 -1.85
CA ALA A 73 7.33 32.41 -1.01
C ALA A 73 8.66 31.87 -1.54
N THR A 74 9.50 32.76 -2.03
CA THR A 74 10.85 32.44 -2.54
C THR A 74 11.90 33.15 -1.70
N ARG A 75 12.94 32.42 -1.30
CA ARG A 75 14.11 33.01 -0.64
C ARG A 75 15.02 33.61 -1.71
N VAL A 76 15.29 34.90 -1.59
CA VAL A 76 16.21 35.63 -2.48
C VAL A 76 17.31 36.32 -1.67
N PRO A 77 18.49 36.55 -2.27
CA PRO A 77 19.53 37.36 -1.65
C PRO A 77 18.97 38.74 -1.24
N ALA A 78 19.32 39.20 -0.04
CA ALA A 78 18.79 40.44 0.54
C ALA A 78 19.12 41.70 -0.27
N GLN A 79 20.11 41.62 -1.16
CA GLN A 79 20.55 42.70 -2.06
C GLN A 79 19.58 42.95 -3.24
N ILE A 80 18.64 42.03 -3.50
CA ILE A 80 17.68 42.16 -4.59
C ILE A 80 16.41 42.81 -4.05
N GLU A 81 16.20 44.09 -4.36
CA GLU A 81 15.07 44.89 -3.85
C GLU A 81 13.73 44.56 -4.53
N ALA A 82 13.74 44.18 -5.81
CA ALA A 82 12.55 43.83 -6.57
C ALA A 82 12.78 42.61 -7.48
N LEU A 83 11.80 41.70 -7.49
CA LEU A 83 11.75 40.56 -8.40
C LEU A 83 10.70 40.87 -9.46
N GLU A 84 11.14 41.36 -10.62
CA GLU A 84 10.26 41.46 -11.77
C GLU A 84 10.18 40.10 -12.45
N THR A 85 8.99 39.51 -12.48
CA THR A 85 8.75 38.32 -13.28
C THR A 85 8.57 38.75 -14.73
N THR A 86 9.63 38.58 -15.53
CA THR A 86 9.53 38.80 -16.97
C THR A 86 8.71 37.66 -17.57
N PRO A 87 7.60 37.94 -18.27
CA PRO A 87 6.80 36.89 -18.86
C PRO A 87 7.63 36.12 -19.89
N ARG A 88 7.50 34.79 -19.87
CA ARG A 88 8.36 33.86 -20.64
C ARG A 88 8.36 34.12 -22.15
N ASN A 89 7.33 34.80 -22.66
CA ASN A 89 7.21 35.20 -24.07
C ASN A 89 8.09 36.41 -24.45
N LYS A 90 8.61 37.17 -23.48
CA LYS A 90 9.53 38.29 -23.70
C LYS A 90 11.00 37.87 -23.65
N ALA A 91 11.29 36.69 -23.10
CA ALA A 91 12.62 36.10 -23.19
C ALA A 91 12.77 35.46 -24.58
N ALA A 92 13.67 36.00 -25.41
CA ALA A 92 14.10 35.31 -26.62
C ALA A 92 14.66 33.93 -26.22
N PRO A 93 14.28 32.83 -26.89
CA PRO A 93 14.85 31.52 -26.59
C PRO A 93 16.37 31.61 -26.77
N ILE A 94 17.10 31.40 -25.67
CA ILE A 94 18.56 31.35 -25.66
C ILE A 94 18.95 30.12 -26.46
N SER A 95 19.16 30.30 -27.77
CA SER A 95 19.72 29.32 -28.72
C SER A 95 19.00 27.96 -28.78
N TYR A 96 18.33 27.71 -29.91
CA TYR A 96 17.79 26.40 -30.32
C TYR A 96 18.87 25.41 -30.80
N ALA A 97 20.14 25.57 -30.46
CA ALA A 97 21.13 24.55 -30.77
C ALA A 97 20.73 23.27 -30.01
N PRO A 98 20.30 22.21 -30.71
CA PRO A 98 19.93 20.97 -30.05
C PRO A 98 21.16 20.47 -29.30
N LEU A 99 20.99 20.12 -28.02
CA LEU A 99 22.03 19.45 -27.27
C LEU A 99 22.49 18.24 -28.11
N PRO A 100 23.80 18.01 -28.28
CA PRO A 100 24.28 16.87 -29.04
C PRO A 100 23.68 15.59 -28.43
N PRO A 101 23.27 14.61 -29.27
CA PRO A 101 22.66 13.39 -28.77
C PRO A 101 23.61 12.70 -27.79
N SER A 102 23.19 12.61 -26.52
CA SER A 102 23.92 11.90 -25.47
C SER A 102 23.30 10.51 -25.28
N ALA A 103 24.10 9.47 -25.49
CA ALA A 103 23.69 8.09 -25.28
C ALA A 103 23.32 7.83 -23.80
N GLU A 104 23.98 8.50 -22.86
CA GLU A 104 23.69 8.42 -21.43
C GLU A 104 22.30 8.99 -21.11
N LEU A 105 21.95 10.14 -21.69
CA LEU A 105 20.64 10.74 -21.50
C LEU A 105 19.53 9.87 -22.10
N ALA A 106 19.77 9.28 -23.27
CA ALA A 106 18.81 8.37 -23.90
C ALA A 106 18.59 7.09 -23.06
N ALA A 107 19.66 6.53 -22.49
CA ALA A 107 19.59 5.39 -21.58
C ALA A 107 18.82 5.74 -20.31
N GLU A 108 19.10 6.88 -19.68
CA GLU A 108 18.39 7.33 -18.48
C GLU A 108 16.89 7.54 -18.74
N ILE A 109 16.52 8.15 -19.87
CA ILE A 109 15.11 8.31 -20.25
C ILE A 109 14.44 6.95 -20.47
N ALA A 110 15.14 5.97 -21.03
CA ALA A 110 14.62 4.61 -21.19
C ALA A 110 14.37 3.96 -19.82
N THR A 111 15.34 4.05 -18.90
CA THR A 111 15.22 3.57 -17.52
C THR A 111 14.04 4.22 -16.79
N GLN A 112 13.88 5.54 -16.91
CA GLN A 112 12.77 6.26 -16.28
C GLN A 112 11.40 5.84 -16.84
N LYS A 113 11.32 5.54 -18.14
CA LYS A 113 10.10 5.02 -18.76
C LYS A 113 9.76 3.61 -18.26
N GLU A 114 10.77 2.76 -18.09
CA GLU A 114 10.63 1.41 -17.56
C GLU A 114 10.14 1.45 -16.11
N ILE A 115 10.81 2.22 -15.23
CA ILE A 115 10.36 2.44 -13.85
C ILE A 115 8.91 2.96 -13.82
N GLY A 116 8.59 3.93 -14.67
CA GLY A 116 7.22 4.45 -14.78
C GLY A 116 6.19 3.41 -15.22
N ALA A 117 6.57 2.46 -16.08
CA ALA A 117 5.72 1.34 -16.48
C ALA A 117 5.53 0.33 -15.35
N GLU A 118 6.58 0.00 -14.62
CA GLU A 118 6.52 -0.89 -13.45
C GLU A 118 5.62 -0.31 -12.36
N LEU A 119 5.76 0.98 -12.04
CA LEU A 119 4.92 1.64 -11.04
C LEU A 119 3.42 1.61 -11.42
N ARG A 120 3.10 1.77 -12.71
CA ARG A 120 1.73 1.62 -13.20
C ARG A 120 1.22 0.20 -13.04
N ALA A 121 2.06 -0.80 -13.35
CA ALA A 121 1.71 -2.21 -13.18
C ALA A 121 1.51 -2.60 -11.70
N ILE A 122 2.34 -2.07 -10.79
CA ILE A 122 2.17 -2.25 -9.34
C ILE A 122 0.84 -1.63 -8.89
N ARG A 123 0.53 -0.40 -9.32
CA ARG A 123 -0.73 0.27 -8.98
C ARG A 123 -1.95 -0.53 -9.44
N SER A 124 -1.93 -1.10 -10.65
CA SER A 124 -3.02 -1.95 -11.12
C SER A 124 -3.16 -3.25 -10.31
N ARG A 125 -2.04 -3.85 -9.89
CA ARG A 125 -2.07 -5.04 -9.02
C ARG A 125 -2.63 -4.71 -7.64
N MET A 126 -2.22 -3.60 -7.03
CA MET A 126 -2.76 -3.17 -5.74
C MET A 126 -4.27 -2.94 -5.79
N ALA A 127 -4.78 -2.30 -6.84
CA ALA A 127 -6.21 -2.11 -7.02
C ALA A 127 -6.99 -3.44 -7.11
N SER A 128 -6.43 -4.42 -7.82
CA SER A 128 -7.00 -5.77 -7.90
C SER A 128 -7.03 -6.48 -6.54
N VAL A 129 -5.91 -6.41 -5.79
CA VAL A 129 -5.82 -6.99 -4.44
C VAL A 129 -6.80 -6.34 -3.48
N GLU A 130 -6.94 -5.01 -3.52
CA GLU A 130 -7.90 -4.28 -2.70
C GLU A 130 -9.35 -4.68 -3.03
N GLN A 131 -9.67 -4.84 -4.32
CA GLN A 131 -10.98 -5.31 -4.75
C GLN A 131 -11.26 -6.74 -4.28
N GLN A 132 -10.27 -7.63 -4.37
CA GLN A 132 -10.39 -9.00 -3.88
C GLN A 132 -10.60 -9.05 -2.36
N ALA A 133 -9.85 -8.24 -1.59
CA ALA A 133 -10.00 -8.14 -0.15
C ALA A 133 -11.40 -7.65 0.25
N ARG A 134 -11.94 -6.64 -0.47
CA ARG A 134 -13.31 -6.17 -0.27
C ARG A 134 -14.35 -7.25 -0.54
N ALA A 135 -14.17 -8.03 -1.61
CA ALA A 135 -15.07 -9.14 -1.92
C ALA A 135 -15.05 -10.21 -0.81
N GLN A 136 -13.86 -10.55 -0.29
CA GLN A 136 -13.71 -11.49 0.82
C GLN A 136 -14.39 -10.99 2.10
N LEU A 137 -14.23 -9.71 2.43
CA LEU A 137 -14.92 -9.11 3.57
C LEU A 137 -16.44 -9.19 3.42
N GLY A 138 -16.97 -8.95 2.21
CA GLY A 138 -18.38 -9.14 1.91
C GLY A 138 -18.84 -10.57 2.18
N THR A 139 -18.12 -11.57 1.64
CA THR A 139 -18.48 -12.99 1.87
C THR A 139 -18.44 -13.39 3.34
N LEU A 140 -17.50 -12.84 4.12
CA LEU A 140 -17.44 -13.10 5.56
C LEU A 140 -18.63 -12.47 6.29
N ALA A 141 -19.05 -11.27 5.89
CA ALA A 141 -20.24 -10.63 6.44
C ALA A 141 -21.50 -11.48 6.18
N ASP A 142 -21.67 -11.96 4.94
CA ASP A 142 -22.79 -12.83 4.57
C ASP A 142 -22.78 -14.13 5.40
N GLN A 143 -21.62 -14.77 5.55
CA GLN A 143 -21.46 -15.97 6.40
C GLN A 143 -21.79 -15.71 7.87
N THR A 144 -21.43 -14.53 8.39
CA THR A 144 -21.81 -14.17 9.77
C THR A 144 -23.31 -13.96 9.92
N GLU A 145 -23.99 -13.42 8.91
CA GLU A 145 -25.45 -13.28 8.93
C GLU A 145 -26.14 -14.65 8.85
N GLU A 146 -25.68 -15.53 7.95
CA GLU A 146 -26.18 -16.90 7.83
C GLU A 146 -26.02 -17.68 9.13
N THR A 147 -24.86 -17.59 9.80
CA THR A 147 -24.62 -18.28 11.07
C THR A 147 -25.50 -17.75 12.21
N VAL A 148 -25.80 -16.44 12.24
CA VAL A 148 -26.76 -15.87 13.19
C VAL A 148 -28.18 -16.39 12.91
N ASN A 149 -28.59 -16.42 11.65
CA ASN A 149 -29.89 -16.95 11.24
C ASN A 149 -30.05 -18.44 11.60
N LEU A 150 -29.04 -19.26 11.34
CA LEU A 150 -29.04 -20.68 11.70
C LEU A 150 -29.11 -20.89 13.21
N ARG A 151 -28.41 -20.07 14.01
CA ARG A 151 -28.50 -20.12 15.47
C ARG A 151 -29.92 -19.82 15.95
N ARG A 152 -30.55 -18.78 15.40
CA ARG A 152 -31.94 -18.45 15.72
C ARG A 152 -32.89 -19.60 15.39
N GLN A 153 -32.77 -20.18 14.20
CA GLN A 153 -33.59 -21.34 13.81
C GLN A 153 -33.39 -22.53 14.75
N LEU A 154 -32.14 -22.78 15.15
CA LEU A 154 -31.80 -23.88 16.06
C LEU A 154 -32.37 -23.65 17.47
N GLU A 155 -32.42 -22.41 17.95
CA GLU A 155 -33.09 -22.04 19.20
C GLU A 155 -34.61 -22.21 19.10
N GLU A 156 -35.23 -21.76 18.01
CA GLU A 156 -36.66 -21.94 17.75
C GLU A 156 -37.05 -23.43 17.71
N GLU A 157 -36.30 -24.26 16.98
CA GLU A 157 -36.54 -25.71 16.93
C GLU A 157 -36.35 -26.38 18.29
N ARG A 158 -35.34 -25.97 19.07
CA ARG A 158 -35.17 -26.45 20.46
C ARG A 158 -36.38 -26.13 21.33
N THR A 159 -36.96 -24.93 21.19
CA THR A 159 -38.16 -24.58 21.95
C THR A 159 -39.37 -25.41 21.51
N ARG A 160 -39.54 -25.65 20.20
CA ARG A 160 -40.60 -26.52 19.67
C ARG A 160 -40.48 -27.95 20.17
N VAL A 161 -39.28 -28.53 20.17
CA VAL A 161 -39.05 -29.88 20.70
C VAL A 161 -39.42 -29.97 22.17
N ARG A 162 -39.01 -29.00 23.00
CA ARG A 162 -39.38 -28.98 24.43
C ARG A 162 -40.89 -28.89 24.65
N GLU A 163 -41.59 -28.09 23.84
CA GLU A 163 -43.05 -27.97 23.92
C GLU A 163 -43.75 -29.26 23.49
N LEU A 164 -43.23 -29.95 22.48
CA LEU A 164 -43.73 -31.26 22.06
C LEU A 164 -43.47 -32.32 23.14
N GLU A 165 -42.26 -32.34 23.72
CA GLU A 165 -41.91 -33.24 24.83
C GLU A 165 -42.82 -33.02 26.05
N SER A 166 -43.16 -31.77 26.39
CA SER A 166 -44.08 -31.47 27.49
C SER A 166 -45.50 -31.94 27.19
N LYS A 167 -45.99 -31.74 25.96
CA LYS A 167 -47.33 -32.21 25.54
C LYS A 167 -47.44 -33.74 25.54
N VAL A 168 -46.39 -34.43 25.10
CA VAL A 168 -46.32 -35.89 25.15
C VAL A 168 -46.29 -36.37 26.60
N SER A 169 -45.50 -35.74 27.46
CA SER A 169 -45.44 -36.08 28.89
C SER A 169 -46.79 -35.90 29.59
N GLU A 170 -47.53 -34.84 29.24
CA GLU A 170 -48.89 -34.59 29.74
C GLU A 170 -49.91 -35.64 29.27
N HIS A 171 -49.82 -36.07 28.01
CA HIS A 171 -50.65 -37.17 27.48
C HIS A 171 -50.36 -38.52 28.15
N VAL A 172 -49.09 -38.81 28.47
CA VAL A 172 -48.70 -40.04 29.17
C VAL A 172 -49.07 -39.98 30.65
N ALA A 173 -49.11 -38.79 31.25
CA ALA A 173 -49.51 -38.59 32.65
C ALA A 173 -51.04 -38.54 32.86
N ALA A 174 -51.84 -38.45 31.79
CA ALA A 174 -53.30 -38.49 31.89
C ALA A 174 -53.78 -39.91 32.25
N PRO A 175 -54.41 -40.14 33.43
CA PRO A 175 -54.91 -41.46 33.80
C PRO A 175 -56.04 -41.89 32.85
N PRO A 176 -56.20 -43.18 32.53
CA PRO A 176 -57.37 -43.65 31.81
C PRO A 176 -58.62 -43.30 32.61
N ALA A 177 -59.59 -42.63 31.96
CA ALA A 177 -60.88 -42.37 32.54
C ALA A 177 -61.54 -43.73 32.89
N MET A 178 -61.53 -44.07 34.17
CA MET A 178 -62.20 -45.25 34.68
C MET A 178 -63.70 -45.12 34.45
N PRO A 179 -64.39 -46.12 33.90
CA PRO A 179 -65.84 -46.10 33.78
C PRO A 179 -66.47 -46.01 35.18
N SER A 180 -67.43 -45.09 35.32
CA SER A 180 -68.11 -44.82 36.59
C SER A 180 -68.79 -46.10 37.14
N PRO A 181 -68.74 -46.38 38.45
CA PRO A 181 -69.36 -47.58 39.01
C PRO A 181 -70.87 -47.50 38.87
N GLN A 182 -71.47 -48.45 38.15
CA GLN A 182 -72.90 -48.70 38.25
C GLN A 182 -73.21 -49.17 39.68
N MET A 183 -74.00 -48.39 40.41
CA MET A 183 -74.55 -48.81 41.69
C MET A 183 -75.48 -49.99 41.45
N ALA A 184 -75.07 -51.16 41.93
CA ALA A 184 -75.91 -52.34 42.04
C ALA A 184 -77.01 -52.05 43.08
N SER A 185 -78.22 -51.76 42.61
CA SER A 185 -79.42 -51.73 43.43
C SER A 185 -79.70 -53.16 43.92
N GLY A 186 -79.69 -53.32 45.24
CA GLY A 186 -79.95 -54.59 45.90
C GLY A 186 -81.31 -55.20 45.55
N THR A 187 -81.33 -56.52 45.50
CA THR A 187 -82.54 -57.33 45.63
C THR A 187 -82.37 -58.22 46.84
N ASP A 188 -83.22 -57.98 47.84
CA ASP A 188 -83.36 -58.77 49.07
C ASP A 188 -83.67 -60.25 48.79
N PRO A 189 -83.29 -61.17 49.71
CA PRO A 189 -83.65 -62.57 49.59
C PRO A 189 -85.08 -62.79 50.11
N LYS A 190 -85.88 -63.56 49.36
CA LYS A 190 -87.13 -64.16 49.86
C LYS A 190 -87.10 -65.67 49.58
N TRP A 191 -87.04 -66.42 50.68
CA TRP A 191 -87.41 -67.82 50.93
C TRP A 191 -86.95 -68.90 49.96
#